data_AF-A0A015KZD0-F1
#
_entry.id   AF-A0A015KZD0-F1
#
_cell.length_a   1.000
_cell.length_b   1.000
_cell.length_c   1.000
_cell.angle_alpha   90.00
_cell.angle_beta   90.00
_cell.angle_gamma   90.00
#
_symmetry.space_group_name_H-M   'P 1'
#
loop_
_entity.id
_entity.type
_entity.pdbx_description
1 polymer ?
#
loop_
_entity_poly.entity_id
_entity_poly.type
_entity_poly.pdbx_seq_one_letter_code
_entity_poly.pdbx_strand_id
1 'polypeptide(L)'
;MTDHIEDSPIKIKNRGGRPPNSIWEDINKGEAVGSGKFATSCKYCKNTWSHSEVSKLEKHLSNHCPDAPAAVVRRYMTKVMEQQNKSKSSKKRKYSEGQSNMNDYHDSTELNEQRCTQINRALVKFFIACGIASRIVEHLFFINFIKELNARYNTPIREVLVNQLLERELAQVNFKVNSELEKETNLTLAFDG
;
A
#
# COMPACT_ATOMS: atom_id res chain seq x y z
N MET A 1 -79.67 -0.18 -10.34
CA MET A 1 -78.64 0.44 -11.19
C MET A 1 -77.33 0.28 -10.45
N THR A 2 -76.47 -0.56 -10.99
CA THR A 2 -75.19 -1.02 -10.43
C THR A 2 -74.11 0.02 -10.69
N ASP A 3 -73.51 0.57 -9.63
CA ASP A 3 -72.31 1.38 -9.74
C ASP A 3 -71.07 0.47 -9.87
N HIS A 4 -70.35 0.67 -10.97
CA HIS A 4 -69.05 0.08 -11.23
C HIS A 4 -67.97 0.88 -10.49
N ILE A 5 -67.19 0.22 -9.63
CA ILE A 5 -65.92 0.75 -9.14
C ILE A 5 -64.81 -0.04 -9.86
N GLU A 6 -64.12 0.63 -10.79
CA GLU A 6 -62.86 0.19 -11.37
C GLU A 6 -61.76 0.26 -10.33
N ASP A 7 -61.22 -0.88 -9.91
CA ASP A 7 -60.01 -0.94 -9.09
C ASP A 7 -58.78 -0.95 -10.00
N SER A 8 -58.04 0.16 -9.99
CA SER A 8 -56.78 0.32 -10.73
C SER A 8 -55.64 -0.47 -10.08
N PRO A 9 -54.71 -1.07 -10.84
CA PRO A 9 -53.62 -1.87 -10.29
C PRO A 9 -52.57 -1.01 -9.57
N ILE A 10 -52.27 -1.38 -8.32
CA ILE A 10 -51.28 -0.75 -7.46
C ILE A 10 -49.88 -0.91 -8.08
N LYS A 11 -49.27 0.21 -8.50
CA LYS A 11 -47.88 0.27 -8.97
C LYS A 11 -46.90 0.03 -7.81
N ILE A 12 -46.20 -1.10 -7.85
CA ILE A 12 -45.06 -1.38 -6.97
C ILE A 12 -43.91 -0.44 -7.34
N LYS A 13 -43.51 0.43 -6.41
CA LYS A 13 -42.39 1.36 -6.59
C LYS A 13 -41.07 0.57 -6.51
N ASN A 14 -40.26 0.64 -7.57
CA ASN A 14 -38.89 0.13 -7.57
C ASN A 14 -38.07 0.88 -6.52
N ARG A 15 -37.57 0.17 -5.49
CA ARG A 15 -36.61 0.73 -4.53
C ARG A 15 -35.29 0.93 -5.27
N GLY A 16 -35.06 2.15 -5.76
CA GLY A 16 -33.82 2.53 -6.43
C GLY A 16 -32.61 2.37 -5.51
N GLY A 17 -31.78 1.37 -5.77
CA GLY A 17 -30.49 1.16 -5.11
C GLY A 17 -29.34 1.27 -6.12
N ARG A 18 -28.11 1.44 -5.62
CA ARG A 18 -26.90 1.35 -6.45
C ARG A 18 -26.86 -0.04 -7.11
N PRO A 19 -26.64 -0.14 -8.43
CA PRO A 19 -26.60 -1.43 -9.10
C PRO A 19 -25.55 -2.34 -8.45
N PRO A 20 -25.84 -3.64 -8.31
CA PRO A 20 -24.91 -4.59 -7.75
C PRO A 20 -23.61 -4.59 -8.56
N ASN A 21 -22.48 -4.69 -7.87
CA ASN A 21 -21.17 -4.69 -8.51
C ASN A 21 -21.02 -5.92 -9.43
N SER A 22 -20.48 -5.74 -10.63
CA SER A 22 -20.28 -6.82 -11.62
C SER A 22 -19.40 -7.98 -11.12
N ILE A 23 -18.69 -7.81 -9.99
CA ILE A 23 -17.96 -8.89 -9.31
C ILE A 23 -18.84 -10.12 -8.99
N TRP A 24 -20.13 -9.93 -8.75
CA TRP A 24 -21.06 -11.03 -8.42
C TRP A 24 -21.38 -11.95 -9.62
N GLU A 25 -21.00 -11.56 -10.83
CA GLU A 25 -21.04 -12.43 -12.01
C GLU A 25 -20.02 -13.58 -11.90
N ASP A 26 -18.94 -13.38 -11.15
CA ASP A 26 -17.80 -14.31 -11.05
C ASP A 26 -17.56 -14.84 -9.63
N ILE A 27 -18.28 -14.29 -8.66
CA ILE A 27 -18.22 -14.66 -7.24
C ILE A 27 -19.59 -15.13 -6.79
N ASN A 28 -19.63 -16.27 -6.11
CA ASN A 28 -20.82 -16.75 -5.41
C ASN A 28 -20.95 -16.00 -4.08
N LYS A 29 -22.17 -15.52 -3.84
CA LYS A 29 -22.57 -14.96 -2.55
C LYS A 29 -23.17 -16.08 -1.70
N GLY A 30 -22.50 -16.40 -0.60
CA GLY A 30 -22.92 -17.39 0.37
C GLY A 30 -23.77 -16.79 1.50
N GLU A 31 -23.78 -17.49 2.63
CA GLU A 31 -24.60 -17.16 3.79
C GLU A 31 -24.27 -15.79 4.39
N ALA A 32 -25.28 -15.19 5.03
CA ALA A 32 -25.09 -13.96 5.77
C ALA A 32 -24.29 -14.26 7.05
N VAL A 33 -23.12 -13.65 7.18
CA VAL A 33 -22.24 -13.78 8.37
C VAL A 33 -22.41 -12.62 9.35
N GLY A 34 -23.36 -11.72 9.08
CA GLY A 34 -23.68 -10.55 9.88
C GLY A 34 -24.44 -9.49 9.07
N SER A 35 -24.81 -8.38 9.72
CA SER A 35 -25.55 -7.29 9.06
C SER A 35 -24.81 -6.77 7.82
N GLY A 36 -25.36 -7.04 6.64
CA GLY A 36 -24.81 -6.62 5.35
C GLY A 36 -23.55 -7.36 4.88
N LYS A 37 -23.12 -8.41 5.59
CA LYS A 37 -21.89 -9.18 5.28
C LYS A 37 -22.24 -10.61 4.89
N PHE A 38 -21.56 -11.11 3.87
CA PHE A 38 -21.83 -12.43 3.31
C PHE A 38 -20.53 -13.20 3.13
N ALA A 39 -20.57 -14.50 3.36
CA ALA A 39 -19.55 -15.40 2.89
C ALA A 39 -19.48 -15.33 1.36
N THR A 40 -18.29 -15.53 0.80
CA THR A 40 -18.10 -15.49 -0.64
C THR A 40 -17.27 -16.69 -1.08
N SER A 41 -17.51 -17.16 -2.31
CA SER A 41 -16.67 -18.18 -2.93
C SER A 41 -16.42 -17.89 -4.40
N CYS A 42 -15.24 -18.25 -4.88
CA CYS A 42 -14.90 -18.13 -6.29
C CYS A 42 -15.67 -19.17 -7.10
N LYS A 43 -16.31 -18.74 -8.21
CA LYS A 43 -17.03 -19.67 -9.10
C LYS A 43 -16.13 -20.68 -9.80
N TYR A 44 -14.83 -20.37 -9.91
CA TYR A 44 -13.88 -21.14 -10.70
C TYR A 44 -13.07 -22.10 -9.84
N CYS A 45 -12.25 -21.58 -8.90
CA CYS A 45 -11.35 -22.39 -8.07
C CYS A 45 -11.95 -22.81 -6.72
N LYS A 46 -13.19 -22.40 -6.42
CA LYS A 46 -13.91 -22.73 -5.17
C LYS A 46 -13.26 -22.22 -3.88
N ASN A 47 -12.22 -21.39 -3.94
CA ASN A 47 -11.71 -20.68 -2.76
C ASN A 47 -12.84 -19.92 -2.08
N THR A 48 -12.87 -19.97 -0.74
CA THR A 48 -13.93 -19.38 0.07
C THR A 48 -13.36 -18.35 1.05
N TRP A 49 -14.19 -17.36 1.38
CA TRP A 49 -13.89 -16.34 2.39
C TRP A 49 -15.12 -16.15 3.28
N SER A 50 -14.90 -16.12 4.60
CA SER A 50 -15.97 -15.80 5.56
C SER A 50 -16.52 -14.39 5.35
N HIS A 51 -15.64 -13.46 4.98
CA HIS A 51 -15.97 -12.11 4.56
C HIS A 51 -14.83 -11.58 3.68
N SER A 52 -15.16 -10.99 2.53
CA SER A 52 -14.16 -10.35 1.67
C SER A 52 -14.66 -9.05 1.07
N GLU A 53 -13.76 -8.07 1.04
CA GLU A 53 -13.95 -6.85 0.27
C GLU A 53 -13.87 -7.14 -1.22
N VAL A 54 -14.61 -6.35 -2.02
CA VAL A 54 -14.62 -6.44 -3.48
C VAL A 54 -13.20 -6.40 -4.04
N SER A 55 -12.35 -5.47 -3.59
CA SER A 55 -10.98 -5.33 -4.11
C SER A 55 -10.11 -6.56 -3.90
N LYS A 56 -10.35 -7.34 -2.82
CA LYS A 56 -9.65 -8.61 -2.60
C LYS A 56 -10.13 -9.69 -3.58
N LEU A 57 -11.42 -9.73 -3.86
CA LEU A 57 -12.02 -10.65 -4.83
C LEU A 57 -11.57 -10.34 -6.26
N GLU A 58 -11.51 -9.06 -6.63
CA GLU A 58 -11.01 -8.62 -7.94
C GLU A 58 -9.52 -9.00 -8.13
N LYS A 59 -8.67 -8.80 -7.11
CA LYS A 59 -7.25 -9.23 -7.13
C LYS A 59 -7.10 -10.74 -7.24
N HIS A 60 -7.97 -11.50 -6.57
CA HIS A 60 -7.97 -12.95 -6.72
C HIS A 60 -8.28 -13.36 -8.16
N LEU A 61 -9.37 -12.84 -8.75
CA LEU A 61 -9.76 -13.15 -10.12
C LEU A 61 -8.74 -12.66 -11.16
N SER A 62 -8.01 -11.57 -10.88
CA SER A 62 -7.00 -11.05 -11.82
C SER A 62 -5.67 -11.79 -11.74
N ASN A 63 -5.23 -12.25 -10.56
CA ASN A 63 -3.83 -12.66 -10.37
C ASN A 63 -3.64 -14.06 -9.75
N HIS A 64 -4.65 -14.61 -9.07
CA HIS A 64 -4.44 -15.75 -8.18
C HIS A 64 -5.38 -16.93 -8.43
N CYS A 65 -6.45 -16.75 -9.21
CA CYS A 65 -7.38 -17.83 -9.51
C CYS A 65 -6.81 -18.74 -10.62
N PRO A 66 -6.47 -20.01 -10.32
CA PRO A 66 -5.89 -20.90 -11.33
C PRO A 66 -6.91 -21.30 -12.42
N ASP A 67 -8.19 -21.39 -12.06
CA ASP A 67 -9.24 -21.95 -12.94
C ASP A 67 -10.08 -20.87 -13.64
N ALA A 68 -9.76 -19.58 -13.45
CA ALA A 68 -10.55 -18.50 -14.04
C ALA A 68 -10.32 -18.42 -15.57
N PRO A 69 -11.39 -18.31 -16.39
CA PRO A 69 -11.24 -18.12 -17.82
C PRO A 69 -10.43 -16.87 -18.16
N ALA A 70 -9.59 -16.91 -19.20
CA ALA A 70 -8.71 -15.81 -19.59
C ALA A 70 -9.45 -14.48 -19.86
N ALA A 71 -10.71 -14.53 -20.32
CA ALA A 71 -11.54 -13.34 -20.49
C ALA A 71 -11.89 -12.67 -19.14
N VAL A 72 -12.17 -13.48 -18.12
CA VAL A 72 -12.47 -13.03 -16.76
C VAL A 72 -11.23 -12.43 -16.13
N VAL A 73 -10.10 -13.14 -16.21
CA VAL A 73 -8.80 -12.66 -15.70
C VAL A 73 -8.45 -11.29 -16.29
N ARG A 74 -8.49 -11.16 -17.63
CA ARG A 74 -8.23 -9.88 -18.33
C ARG A 74 -9.16 -8.76 -17.88
N ARG A 75 -10.47 -9.04 -17.75
CA ARG A 75 -11.46 -8.05 -17.29
C ARG A 75 -11.09 -7.50 -15.90
N TYR A 76 -10.70 -8.36 -14.97
CA TYR A 76 -10.34 -7.91 -13.62
C TYR A 76 -8.94 -7.31 -13.53
N MET A 77 -7.98 -7.74 -14.37
CA MET A 77 -6.70 -7.05 -14.52
C MET A 77 -6.90 -5.58 -14.89
N THR A 78 -7.75 -5.30 -15.90
CA THR A 78 -8.07 -3.91 -16.29
C THR A 78 -8.69 -3.11 -15.14
N LYS A 79 -9.66 -3.70 -14.41
CA LYS A 79 -10.28 -3.03 -13.25
C LYS A 79 -9.27 -2.69 -12.16
N VAL A 80 -8.35 -3.60 -11.84
CA VAL A 80 -7.30 -3.38 -10.83
C VAL A 80 -6.35 -2.26 -11.26
N MET A 81 -5.99 -2.19 -12.54
CA MET A 81 -5.15 -1.11 -13.08
C MET A 81 -5.86 0.25 -13.07
N GLU A 82 -7.14 0.30 -13.44
CA GLU A 82 -7.93 1.55 -13.45
C GLU A 82 -8.12 2.15 -12.05
N GLN A 83 -8.19 1.31 -11.01
CA GLN A 83 -8.34 1.78 -9.62
C GLN A 83 -7.12 2.58 -9.15
N GLN A 84 -5.90 2.22 -9.56
CA GLN A 84 -4.69 2.98 -9.24
C GLN A 84 -4.67 4.36 -9.92
N ASN A 85 -5.30 4.48 -11.09
CA ASN A 85 -5.39 5.74 -11.83
C ASN A 85 -6.49 6.68 -11.31
N LYS A 86 -7.59 6.15 -10.77
CA LYS A 86 -8.68 6.98 -10.21
C LYS A 86 -8.26 7.78 -8.97
N SER A 87 -7.31 7.31 -8.18
CA SER A 87 -6.69 8.11 -7.11
C SER A 87 -5.98 9.38 -7.59
N LYS A 88 -5.60 9.45 -8.88
CA LYS A 88 -5.05 10.67 -9.51
C LYS A 88 -6.11 11.59 -10.12
N SER A 89 -7.36 11.12 -10.23
CA SER A 89 -8.49 11.90 -10.76
C SER A 89 -9.52 12.14 -9.67
N SER A 90 -9.13 12.86 -8.62
CA SER A 90 -10.14 13.47 -7.74
C SER A 90 -10.90 14.52 -8.56
N LYS A 91 -12.17 14.21 -8.86
CA LYS A 91 -13.26 15.14 -9.20
C LYS A 91 -12.87 16.60 -8.93
N LYS A 92 -12.76 17.42 -9.99
CA LYS A 92 -12.60 18.89 -9.90
C LYS A 92 -13.58 19.44 -8.86
N ARG A 93 -13.10 19.70 -7.64
CA ARG A 93 -13.69 20.70 -6.76
C ARG A 93 -13.04 22.01 -7.15
N LYS A 94 -13.83 23.09 -7.20
CA LYS A 94 -13.32 24.45 -7.45
C LYS A 94 -12.18 24.73 -6.45
N TYR A 95 -10.95 24.82 -6.95
CA TYR A 95 -9.82 25.33 -6.20
C TYR A 95 -9.92 26.86 -6.16
N SER A 96 -9.74 27.45 -4.98
CA SER A 96 -9.39 28.86 -4.86
C SER A 96 -7.96 29.06 -5.39
N GLU A 97 -7.77 30.00 -6.31
CA GLU A 97 -6.45 30.43 -6.79
C GLU A 97 -5.57 30.82 -5.58
N GLY A 98 -4.57 30.00 -5.27
CA GLY A 98 -3.63 30.28 -4.17
C GLY A 98 -3.06 29.06 -3.44
N GLN A 99 -3.62 27.86 -3.58
CA GLN A 99 -3.02 26.64 -3.02
C GLN A 99 -2.13 25.94 -4.06
N SER A 100 -0.82 25.95 -3.82
CA SER A 100 0.13 25.07 -4.53
C SER A 100 -0.16 23.60 -4.20
N ASN A 101 0.12 22.71 -5.16
CA ASN A 101 -0.02 21.28 -4.91
C ASN A 101 1.05 20.84 -3.90
N MET A 102 0.75 19.86 -3.04
CA MET A 102 1.72 19.33 -2.06
C MET A 102 3.04 18.89 -2.72
N ASN A 103 2.97 18.45 -3.98
CA ASN A 103 4.14 18.06 -4.78
C ASN A 103 5.08 19.24 -5.12
N ASP A 104 4.58 20.48 -5.21
CA ASP A 104 5.40 21.65 -5.56
C ASP A 104 6.43 21.99 -4.47
N TYR A 105 6.20 21.54 -3.23
CA TYR A 105 7.12 21.74 -2.12
C TYR A 105 8.28 20.72 -2.13
N HIS A 106 8.08 19.55 -2.74
CA HIS A 106 9.06 18.47 -2.71
C HIS A 106 10.25 18.70 -3.67
N ASP A 107 10.05 19.45 -4.76
CA ASP A 107 11.10 19.70 -5.77
C ASP A 107 11.82 21.04 -5.63
N SER A 108 11.26 21.95 -4.83
CA SER A 108 11.66 23.37 -4.80
C SER A 108 12.78 23.72 -3.83
N THR A 109 13.10 22.86 -2.87
CA THR A 109 14.21 23.11 -1.92
C THR A 109 15.43 22.29 -2.31
N GLU A 110 16.56 22.95 -2.53
CA GLU A 110 17.85 22.27 -2.68
C GLU A 110 18.06 21.22 -1.58
N LEU A 111 18.58 20.04 -1.96
CA LEU A 111 18.89 19.00 -1.00
C LEU A 111 20.14 19.42 -0.21
N ASN A 112 19.93 20.13 0.91
CA ASN A 112 21.03 20.56 1.75
C ASN A 112 21.77 19.36 2.38
N GLU A 113 23.02 19.60 2.77
CA GLU A 113 23.93 18.57 3.29
C GLU A 113 23.39 17.91 4.58
N GLN A 114 22.74 18.69 5.45
CA GLN A 114 22.12 18.18 6.67
C GLN A 114 21.04 17.14 6.34
N ARG A 115 20.19 17.41 5.35
CA ARG A 115 19.14 16.48 4.94
C ARG A 115 19.73 15.26 4.23
N CYS A 116 20.75 15.43 3.40
CA CYS A 116 21.50 14.32 2.82
C CYS A 116 22.06 13.39 3.91
N THR A 117 22.66 13.96 4.95
CA THR A 117 23.19 13.20 6.09
C THR A 117 22.10 12.43 6.84
N GLN A 118 20.93 13.04 7.04
CA GLN A 118 19.79 12.35 7.66
C GLN A 118 19.26 11.20 6.80
N ILE A 119 19.21 11.37 5.48
CA ILE A 119 18.81 10.31 4.55
C ILE A 119 19.84 9.17 4.57
N ASN A 120 21.13 9.48 4.49
CA ASN A 120 22.22 8.49 4.60
C ASN A 120 22.12 7.69 5.91
N ARG A 121 21.86 8.36 7.02
CA ARG A 121 21.66 7.72 8.32
C ARG A 121 20.46 6.76 8.34
N ALA A 122 19.33 7.19 7.79
CA ALA A 122 18.14 6.35 7.67
C ALA A 122 18.40 5.14 6.76
N LEU A 123 19.11 5.36 5.64
CA LEU A 123 19.50 4.33 4.69
C LEU A 123 20.37 3.24 5.33
N VAL A 124 21.44 3.63 6.05
CA VAL A 124 22.32 2.69 6.75
C VAL A 124 21.55 1.86 7.76
N LYS A 125 20.71 2.51 8.58
CA LYS A 125 19.87 1.80 9.57
C LYS A 125 18.93 0.80 8.91
N PHE A 126 18.31 1.16 7.79
CA PHE A 126 17.47 0.25 7.01
C PHE A 126 18.26 -0.96 6.50
N PHE A 127 19.46 -0.75 5.95
CA PHE A 127 20.29 -1.83 5.45
C PHE A 127 20.71 -2.81 6.56
N ILE A 128 21.11 -2.30 7.72
CA ILE A 128 21.54 -3.13 8.86
C ILE A 128 20.35 -3.86 9.47
N ALA A 129 19.29 -3.13 9.83
CA ALA A 129 18.14 -3.69 10.56
C ALA A 129 17.38 -4.74 9.75
N CYS A 130 17.41 -4.63 8.42
CA CYS A 130 16.77 -5.60 7.52
C CYS A 130 17.75 -6.62 6.92
N GLY A 131 19.04 -6.60 7.27
CA GLY A 131 20.03 -7.53 6.74
C GLY A 131 20.22 -7.43 5.22
N ILE A 132 20.10 -6.24 4.65
CA ILE A 132 20.17 -6.02 3.20
C ILE A 132 21.63 -6.00 2.76
N ALA A 133 21.95 -6.80 1.74
CA ALA A 133 23.27 -6.82 1.16
C ALA A 133 23.68 -5.43 0.63
N SER A 134 24.88 -4.97 0.99
CA SER A 134 25.38 -3.64 0.62
C SER A 134 25.46 -3.42 -0.90
N ARG A 135 25.53 -4.49 -1.70
CA ARG A 135 25.44 -4.43 -3.18
C ARG A 135 24.14 -3.80 -3.69
N ILE A 136 23.06 -3.86 -2.91
CA ILE A 136 21.75 -3.31 -3.31
C ILE A 136 21.78 -1.79 -3.43
N VAL A 137 22.64 -1.09 -2.68
CA VAL A 137 22.70 0.38 -2.72
C VAL A 137 23.12 0.95 -4.08
N GLU A 138 23.86 0.15 -4.85
CA GLU A 138 24.31 0.46 -6.22
C GLU A 138 23.44 -0.19 -7.30
N HIS A 139 22.46 -1.00 -6.91
CA HIS A 139 21.64 -1.73 -7.86
C HIS A 139 20.67 -0.78 -8.59
N LEU A 140 20.57 -0.90 -9.91
CA LEU A 140 19.79 0.03 -10.74
C LEU A 140 18.33 0.19 -10.28
N PHE A 141 17.63 -0.89 -9.95
CA PHE A 141 16.26 -0.80 -9.42
C PHE A 141 16.17 -0.04 -8.09
N PHE A 142 17.18 -0.14 -7.23
CA PHE A 142 17.21 0.58 -5.97
C PHE A 142 17.49 2.06 -6.20
N ILE A 143 18.47 2.39 -7.05
CA ILE A 143 18.76 3.77 -7.44
C ILE A 143 17.51 4.42 -8.05
N ASN A 144 16.85 3.74 -8.98
CA ASN A 144 15.62 4.25 -9.60
C ASN A 144 14.51 4.46 -8.56
N PHE A 145 14.29 3.51 -7.65
CA PHE A 145 13.35 3.68 -6.55
C PHE A 145 13.66 4.91 -5.70
N ILE A 146 14.92 5.13 -5.35
CA ILE A 146 15.34 6.30 -4.58
C ILE A 146 15.16 7.60 -5.39
N LYS A 147 15.41 7.59 -6.69
CA LYS A 147 15.20 8.75 -7.57
C LYS A 147 13.73 9.13 -7.72
N GLU A 148 12.82 8.15 -7.73
CA GLU A 148 11.37 8.40 -7.69
C GLU A 148 10.94 9.04 -6.36
N LEU A 149 11.63 8.74 -5.25
CA LEU A 149 11.36 9.37 -3.96
C LEU A 149 12.00 10.76 -3.84
N ASN A 150 13.22 10.93 -4.36
CA ASN A 150 13.94 12.20 -4.38
C ASN A 150 14.98 12.21 -5.51
N ALA A 151 14.67 12.93 -6.60
CA ALA A 151 15.52 12.97 -7.79
C ALA A 151 16.91 13.59 -7.53
N ARG A 152 17.02 14.51 -6.55
CA ARG A 152 18.26 15.23 -6.22
C ARG A 152 19.19 14.44 -5.32
N TYR A 153 18.69 13.45 -4.58
CA TYR A 153 19.53 12.62 -3.72
C TYR A 153 20.28 11.56 -4.55
N ASN A 154 21.57 11.44 -4.29
CA ASN A 154 22.41 10.40 -4.87
C ASN A 154 22.72 9.36 -3.80
N THR A 155 22.42 8.11 -4.10
CA THR A 155 22.76 7.00 -3.21
C THR A 155 24.27 6.91 -3.06
N PRO A 156 24.78 6.64 -1.83
CA PRO A 156 26.20 6.38 -1.65
C PRO A 156 26.60 5.11 -2.38
N ILE A 157 27.85 5.06 -2.82
CA ILE A 157 28.44 3.81 -3.28
C ILE A 157 28.63 2.84 -2.11
N ARG A 158 28.75 1.56 -2.41
CA ARG A 158 28.88 0.46 -1.43
C ARG A 158 30.02 0.70 -0.46
N GLU A 159 31.16 1.15 -0.97
CA GLU A 159 32.34 1.42 -0.13
C GLU A 159 32.09 2.55 0.87
N VAL A 160 31.45 3.64 0.45
CA VAL A 160 31.08 4.74 1.35
C VAL A 160 30.05 4.29 2.37
N LEU A 161 29.08 3.47 1.95
CA LEU A 161 28.06 2.92 2.84
C LEU A 161 28.68 2.09 3.97
N VAL A 162 29.58 1.16 3.63
CA VAL A 162 30.17 0.19 4.59
C VAL A 162 31.32 0.82 5.38
N ASN A 163 32.25 1.50 4.72
CA ASN A 163 33.50 1.90 5.37
C ASN A 163 33.41 3.26 6.07
N GLN A 164 32.37 4.05 5.80
CA GLN A 164 32.22 5.38 6.41
C GLN A 164 30.91 5.51 7.15
N LEU A 165 29.79 5.33 6.46
CA LEU A 165 28.48 5.62 7.05
C LEU A 165 28.10 4.59 8.14
N LEU A 166 28.33 3.31 7.88
CA LEU A 166 28.15 2.25 8.86
C LEU A 166 29.08 2.42 10.06
N GLU A 167 30.39 2.61 9.83
CA GLU A 167 31.36 2.83 10.91
C GLU A 167 31.00 4.03 11.79
N ARG A 168 30.50 5.11 11.19
CA ARG A 168 30.02 6.29 11.93
C ARG A 168 28.80 5.97 12.81
N GLU A 169 27.83 5.22 12.30
CA GLU A 169 26.66 4.81 13.10
C GLU A 169 27.06 3.82 14.20
N LEU A 170 27.97 2.88 13.92
CA LEU A 170 28.51 1.96 14.91
C LEU A 170 29.21 2.71 16.03
N ALA A 171 30.06 3.69 15.70
CA ALA A 171 30.73 4.53 16.69
C ALA A 171 29.72 5.32 17.55
N GLN A 172 28.64 5.85 16.96
CA GLN A 172 27.59 6.55 17.71
C GLN A 172 26.85 5.62 18.67
N VAL A 173 26.52 4.39 18.23
CA VAL A 173 25.87 3.39 19.07
C VAL A 173 26.79 2.98 20.20
N ASN A 174 28.04 2.63 19.91
CA ASN A 174 29.02 2.25 20.92
C ASN A 174 29.25 3.39 21.93
N PHE A 175 29.38 4.63 21.47
CA PHE A 175 29.51 5.79 22.34
C PHE A 175 28.29 5.92 23.28
N LYS A 176 27.08 5.79 22.73
CA LYS A 176 25.85 5.89 23.53
C LYS A 176 25.76 4.76 24.56
N VAL A 177 25.99 3.52 24.14
CA VAL A 177 26.00 2.34 25.02
C VAL A 177 27.01 2.53 26.13
N ASN A 178 28.25 2.89 25.82
CA ASN A 178 29.29 3.13 26.83
C ASN A 178 28.91 4.26 27.80
N SER A 179 28.34 5.36 27.29
CA SER A 179 27.90 6.48 28.12
C SER A 179 26.73 6.14 29.06
N GLU A 180 25.93 5.14 28.70
CA GLU A 180 24.85 4.61 29.54
C GLU A 180 25.44 3.66 30.58
N LEU A 181 26.31 2.73 30.15
CA LEU A 181 27.00 1.79 31.05
C LEU A 181 27.83 2.49 32.12
N GLU A 182 28.53 3.58 31.79
CA GLU A 182 29.34 4.36 32.75
C GLU A 182 28.52 4.99 33.88
N LYS A 183 27.21 5.19 33.68
CA LYS A 183 26.31 5.77 34.70
C LYS A 183 25.72 4.72 35.63
N GLU A 184 25.76 3.45 35.22
CA GLU A 184 25.17 2.34 35.95
C GLU A 184 26.18 1.76 36.94
N THR A 185 25.72 1.44 38.15
CA THR A 185 26.59 0.94 39.24
C THR A 185 26.37 -0.55 39.54
N ASN A 186 25.24 -1.12 39.13
CA ASN A 186 24.82 -2.49 39.46
C ASN A 186 24.59 -3.32 38.17
N LEU A 187 25.61 -3.43 37.33
CA LEU A 187 25.55 -4.21 36.09
C LEU A 187 25.74 -5.71 36.38
N THR A 188 24.89 -6.55 35.79
CA THR A 188 25.04 -8.01 35.83
C THR A 188 25.31 -8.52 34.42
N LEU A 189 26.41 -9.25 34.23
CA LEU A 189 26.75 -9.91 32.98
C LEU A 189 26.20 -11.34 32.98
N ALA A 190 25.40 -11.67 31.97
CA ALA A 190 24.92 -13.02 31.73
C ALA A 190 25.66 -13.61 30.52
N PHE A 191 26.11 -14.87 30.63
CA PHE A 191 26.70 -15.63 29.54
C PHE A 191 25.70 -16.67 29.06
N ASP A 192 25.30 -16.60 27.79
CA ASP A 192 24.62 -17.67 27.07
C ASP A 192 25.67 -18.55 26.37
N GLY A 193 25.71 -19.83 26.77
CA GLY A 193 26.61 -20.85 26.21
C GLY A 193 26.06 -21.52 24.96
#